data_AF-A0A0Q5ZFS3-F1
#
_entry.id   AF-A0A0Q5ZFS3-F1
#
_cell.length_a   1.000
_cell.length_b   1.000
_cell.length_c   1.000
_cell.angle_alpha   90.00
_cell.angle_beta   90.00
_cell.angle_gamma   90.00
#
_symmetry.space_group_name_H-M   'P 1'
#
loop_
_entity.id
_entity.type
_entity.pdbx_description
1 polymer ?
#
loop_
_entity_poly.entity_id
_entity_poly.type
_entity_poly.pdbx_seq_one_letter_code
_entity_poly.pdbx_strand_id
1 'polypeptide(L)'
;MRIKVNNVNAMRLAAALNGANGKAHKHTASLADVLALANRAERSLMAAGISGRARAGAEVIWHAAGPVAKAYGYKMTRTCVTLTRGTRDWFLTEAKRVGVYPQQSERYRISISTAQRDRIVAMALRCFEVRSAAAEVNAEPAV
;
A
#
# COMPACT_ATOMS: atom_id res chain seq x y z
N MET A 1 6.45 -1.96 15.29
CA MET A 1 7.42 -0.84 15.35
C MET A 1 6.73 0.43 14.87
N ARG A 2 7.28 1.64 15.10
CA ARG A 2 6.73 2.87 14.49
C ARG A 2 7.84 3.88 14.23
N ILE A 3 8.24 4.03 12.97
CA ILE A 3 9.34 4.93 12.58
C ILE A 3 8.84 5.90 11.52
N LYS A 4 9.00 7.21 11.74
CA LYS A 4 8.60 8.22 10.77
C LYS A 4 9.47 8.12 9.51
N VAL A 5 8.83 8.09 8.34
CA VAL A 5 9.49 7.99 7.03
C VAL A 5 10.03 9.36 6.63
N ASN A 6 11.30 9.61 6.93
CA ASN A 6 12.04 10.81 6.51
C ASN A 6 13.56 10.54 6.47
N ASN A 7 14.31 11.43 5.84
CA ASN A 7 15.78 11.29 5.74
C ASN A 7 16.47 11.40 7.11
N VAL A 8 15.91 12.14 8.07
CA VAL A 8 16.47 12.24 9.43
C VAL A 8 16.47 10.87 10.13
N ASN A 9 15.43 10.05 9.91
CA ASN A 9 15.35 8.70 10.44
C ASN A 9 15.92 7.64 9.50
N ALA A 10 16.68 8.03 8.47
CA ALA A 10 17.25 7.11 7.48
C ALA A 10 17.98 5.93 8.12
N MET A 11 18.81 6.18 9.14
CA MET A 11 19.54 5.11 9.84
C MET A 11 18.60 4.14 10.58
N ARG A 12 17.54 4.65 11.21
CA ARG A 12 16.56 3.81 11.94
C ARG A 12 15.73 2.97 10.98
N LEU A 13 15.35 3.55 9.85
CA LEU A 13 14.65 2.84 8.78
C LEU A 13 15.55 1.77 8.15
N ALA A 14 16.79 2.11 7.85
CA ALA A 14 17.77 1.16 7.32
C ALA A 14 18.03 0.01 8.31
N ALA A 15 18.17 0.30 9.60
CA ALA A 15 18.33 -0.72 10.64
C ALA A 15 17.11 -1.64 10.74
N ALA A 16 15.89 -1.08 10.70
CA ALA A 16 14.66 -1.87 10.71
C ALA A 16 14.51 -2.77 9.48
N LEU A 17 14.85 -2.24 8.29
CA LEU A 17 14.88 -3.02 7.05
C LEU A 17 15.93 -4.12 7.12
N ASN A 18 17.16 -3.79 7.54
CA ASN A 18 18.25 -4.77 7.68
C ASN A 18 17.89 -5.89 8.67
N GLY A 19 17.25 -5.55 9.79
CA GLY A 19 16.73 -6.54 10.74
C GLY A 19 15.70 -7.47 10.12
N ALA A 20 14.77 -6.93 9.30
CA ALA A 20 13.78 -7.74 8.59
C ALA A 20 14.37 -8.58 7.44
N ASN A 21 15.41 -8.06 6.79
CA ASN A 21 16.08 -8.67 5.65
C ASN A 21 16.99 -9.84 6.05
N GLY A 22 17.64 -9.73 7.22
CA GLY A 22 18.67 -10.66 7.67
C GLY A 22 19.84 -10.68 6.67
N LYS A 23 20.29 -11.88 6.27
CA LYS A 23 21.40 -12.07 5.32
C LYS A 23 21.05 -11.76 3.85
N ALA A 24 19.79 -11.48 3.54
CA ALA A 24 19.38 -11.21 2.16
C ALA A 24 19.55 -9.72 1.84
N HIS A 25 20.49 -9.37 0.95
CA HIS A 25 20.77 -7.95 0.60
C HIS A 25 20.47 -7.58 -0.85
N LYS A 26 20.56 -8.53 -1.80
CA LYS A 26 20.44 -8.23 -3.25
C LYS A 26 19.03 -7.91 -3.73
N HIS A 27 18.00 -8.37 -3.02
CA HIS A 27 16.63 -8.37 -3.52
C HIS A 27 15.62 -7.84 -2.50
N THR A 28 16.12 -7.16 -1.48
CA THR A 28 15.33 -6.62 -0.38
C THR A 28 15.01 -5.15 -0.56
N ALA A 29 13.98 -4.68 0.13
CA ALA A 29 13.58 -3.28 0.10
C ALA A 29 14.70 -2.38 0.66
N SER A 30 15.01 -1.32 -0.07
CA SER A 30 15.95 -0.27 0.34
C SER A 30 15.21 0.92 0.98
N LEU A 31 15.98 1.83 1.60
CA LEU A 31 15.43 3.09 2.11
C LEU A 31 14.77 3.92 1.00
N ALA A 32 15.38 3.95 -0.19
CA ALA A 32 14.85 4.67 -1.34
C ALA A 32 13.47 4.13 -1.75
N ASP A 33 13.28 2.81 -1.70
CA ASP A 33 11.99 2.18 -1.99
C ASP A 33 10.92 2.59 -0.98
N VAL A 34 11.26 2.68 0.31
CA VAL A 34 10.31 3.11 1.36
C VAL A 34 9.89 4.57 1.17
N LEU A 35 10.83 5.46 0.83
CA LEU A 35 10.54 6.86 0.53
C LEU A 35 9.69 7.00 -0.75
N ALA A 36 10.04 6.27 -1.80
CA ALA A 36 9.29 6.23 -3.05
C ALA A 36 7.86 5.68 -2.83
N LEU A 37 7.72 4.64 -2.00
CA LEU A 37 6.44 4.03 -1.64
C LEU A 37 5.55 5.02 -0.90
N ALA A 38 6.08 5.74 0.09
CA ALA A 38 5.33 6.77 0.81
C ALA A 38 4.82 7.86 -0.16
N ASN A 39 5.66 8.31 -1.09
CA ASN A 39 5.27 9.28 -2.12
C ASN A 39 4.22 8.72 -3.08
N ARG A 40 4.36 7.47 -3.54
CA ARG A 40 3.39 6.79 -4.43
C ARG A 40 2.03 6.63 -3.75
N ALA A 41 2.03 6.25 -2.48
CA ALA A 41 0.82 6.12 -1.67
C ALA A 41 0.13 7.47 -1.48
N GLU A 42 0.88 8.53 -1.18
CA GLU A 42 0.34 9.89 -1.05
C GLU A 42 -0.30 10.36 -2.35
N ARG A 43 0.35 10.16 -3.50
CA ARG A 43 -0.20 10.49 -4.82
C ARG A 43 -1.48 9.72 -5.13
N SER A 44 -1.54 8.44 -4.76
CA SER A 44 -2.72 7.60 -4.96
C SER A 44 -3.92 8.11 -4.14
N LEU A 45 -3.70 8.46 -2.88
CA LEU A 45 -4.75 9.04 -2.01
C LEU A 45 -5.19 10.43 -2.48
N MET A 46 -4.26 11.23 -3.01
CA MET A 46 -4.57 12.53 -3.60
C MET A 46 -5.40 12.39 -4.88
N ALA A 47 -5.04 11.47 -5.77
CA ALA A 47 -5.79 11.19 -6.99
C ALA A 47 -7.20 10.65 -6.68
N ALA A 48 -7.36 9.91 -5.59
CA ALA A 48 -8.67 9.46 -5.10
C ALA A 48 -9.52 10.59 -4.48
N GLY A 49 -9.03 11.83 -4.45
CA GLY A 49 -9.79 12.99 -3.98
C GLY A 49 -9.85 13.15 -2.45
N ILE A 50 -9.04 12.40 -1.69
CA ILE A 50 -9.04 12.50 -0.22
C ILE A 50 -8.22 13.73 0.20
N SER A 51 -8.84 14.61 0.99
CA SER A 51 -8.17 15.78 1.56
C SER A 51 -7.09 15.37 2.57
N GLY A 52 -6.02 16.17 2.70
CA GLY A 52 -4.84 15.81 3.50
C GLY A 52 -5.15 15.41 4.96
N ARG A 53 -6.12 16.06 5.60
CA ARG A 53 -6.59 15.69 6.96
C ARG A 53 -7.29 14.33 7.02
N ALA A 54 -8.04 13.98 5.98
CA ALA A 54 -8.80 12.74 5.91
C ALA A 54 -7.94 11.54 5.48
N ARG A 55 -6.69 11.74 5.05
CA ARG A 55 -5.75 10.65 4.69
C ARG A 55 -5.21 9.87 5.89
N ALA A 56 -5.31 10.44 7.10
CA ALA A 56 -4.84 9.80 8.32
C ALA A 56 -5.53 8.44 8.53
N GLY A 57 -4.74 7.43 8.91
CA GLY A 57 -5.22 6.07 9.12
C GLY A 57 -5.19 5.17 7.89
N ALA A 58 -4.84 5.70 6.71
CA ALA A 58 -4.60 4.85 5.54
C ALA A 58 -3.36 3.98 5.77
N GLU A 59 -3.38 2.75 5.25
CA GLU A 59 -2.25 1.82 5.34
C GLU A 59 -1.88 1.35 3.94
N VAL A 60 -0.59 1.25 3.65
CA VAL A 60 -0.08 0.66 2.42
C VAL A 60 0.80 -0.53 2.74
N ILE A 61 0.49 -1.65 2.09
CA ILE A 61 1.28 -2.88 2.14
C ILE A 61 1.95 -3.05 0.78
N TRP A 62 3.26 -3.24 0.80
CA TRP A 62 4.06 -3.36 -0.40
C TRP A 62 5.11 -4.47 -0.34
N HIS A 63 5.28 -5.18 -1.45
CA HIS A 63 6.51 -5.92 -1.74
C HIS A 63 6.84 -5.86 -3.24
N ALA A 64 8.13 -5.85 -3.56
CA ALA A 64 8.60 -5.91 -4.94
C ALA A 64 8.13 -7.20 -5.66
N ALA A 65 8.05 -7.11 -6.99
CA ALA A 65 7.72 -8.25 -7.84
C ALA A 65 8.74 -9.39 -7.72
N GLY A 66 8.27 -10.61 -7.96
CA GLY A 66 9.12 -11.78 -8.13
C GLY A 66 10.02 -11.64 -9.35
N PRO A 67 11.00 -12.54 -9.49
CA PRO A 67 11.85 -12.56 -10.68
C PRO A 67 10.98 -12.88 -11.91
N VAL A 68 11.24 -12.16 -13.00
CA VAL A 68 10.54 -12.34 -14.29
C VAL A 68 10.94 -13.66 -14.96
N ALA A 69 12.17 -14.09 -14.76
CA ALA A 69 12.69 -15.33 -15.32
C ALA A 69 12.05 -16.55 -14.64
N LYS A 70 11.34 -17.35 -15.43
CA LYS A 70 10.70 -18.62 -15.02
C LYS A 70 11.70 -19.73 -14.66
N ALA A 71 12.99 -19.52 -14.95
CA ALA A 71 14.05 -20.52 -14.82
C ALA A 71 14.37 -20.92 -13.36
N TYR A 72 13.97 -20.11 -12.38
CA TYR A 72 14.21 -20.41 -10.97
C TYR A 72 12.94 -20.96 -10.33
N GLY A 73 12.86 -22.28 -10.10
CA GLY A 73 11.73 -22.92 -9.40
C GLY A 73 11.65 -22.61 -7.89
N TYR A 74 12.47 -21.68 -7.38
CA TYR A 74 12.65 -21.44 -5.95
C TYR A 74 11.99 -20.13 -5.50
N LYS A 75 11.51 -20.12 -4.25
CA LYS A 75 10.96 -18.92 -3.62
C LYS A 75 12.07 -17.90 -3.42
N MET A 76 11.90 -16.72 -4.02
CA MET A 76 12.78 -15.59 -3.82
C MET A 76 12.43 -14.90 -2.51
N THR A 77 13.43 -14.64 -1.66
CA THR A 77 13.21 -13.81 -0.48
C THR A 77 13.04 -12.35 -0.88
N ARG A 78 11.96 -11.72 -0.43
CA ARG A 78 11.70 -10.28 -0.52
C ARG A 78 11.32 -9.71 0.84
N THR A 79 11.30 -8.40 0.92
CA THR A 79 10.82 -7.65 2.08
C THR A 79 9.42 -7.15 1.80
N CYS A 80 8.49 -7.46 2.69
CA CYS A 80 7.17 -6.86 2.74
C CYS A 80 7.22 -5.72 3.75
N VAL A 81 6.79 -4.54 3.31
CA VAL A 81 6.79 -3.32 4.09
C VAL A 81 5.35 -2.85 4.26
N THR A 82 4.99 -2.50 5.48
CA THR A 82 3.71 -1.87 5.81
C THR A 82 3.99 -0.47 6.31
N LEU A 83 3.41 0.53 5.63
CA LEU A 83 3.44 1.92 6.06
C LEU A 83 2.04 2.35 6.46
N THR A 84 1.94 3.05 7.58
CA THR A 84 0.68 3.64 8.05
C THR A 84 0.78 5.16 7.98
N ARG A 85 -0.25 5.79 7.45
CA ARG A 85 -0.38 7.24 7.32
C ARG A 85 -0.82 7.82 8.66
N GLY A 86 0.01 8.67 9.27
CA GLY A 86 -0.44 9.56 10.35
C GLY A 86 -1.15 10.78 9.80
N THR A 87 -1.31 11.83 10.60
CA THR A 87 -1.98 13.08 10.16
C THR A 87 -1.16 13.85 9.13
N ARG A 88 0.16 13.89 9.27
CA ARG A 88 1.06 14.62 8.35
C ARG A 88 2.06 13.73 7.61
N ASP A 89 2.55 12.69 8.26
CA ASP A 89 3.65 11.88 7.77
C ASP A 89 3.27 10.40 7.65
N TRP A 90 4.06 9.66 6.86
CA TRP A 90 4.02 8.21 6.81
C TRP A 90 4.93 7.61 7.90
N PHE A 91 4.52 6.47 8.43
CA PHE A 91 5.25 5.73 9.45
C PHE A 91 5.43 4.29 9.01
N LEU A 92 6.66 3.78 9.07
CA LEU A 92 6.94 2.36 8.95
C LEU A 92 6.44 1.64 10.21
N THR A 93 5.45 0.77 10.03
CA THR A 93 4.80 0.04 11.13
C THR A 93 5.24 -1.42 11.19
N GLU A 94 5.47 -2.02 10.03
CA GLU A 94 5.92 -3.41 9.90
C GLU A 94 6.92 -3.55 8.74
N ALA A 95 7.96 -4.34 8.96
CA ALA A 95 8.85 -4.82 7.92
C ALA A 95 9.09 -6.31 8.19
N LYS A 96 8.77 -7.17 7.23
CA LYS A 96 8.91 -8.62 7.37
C LYS A 96 9.43 -9.27 6.11
N ARG A 97 10.05 -10.43 6.28
CA ARG A 97 10.54 -11.26 5.19
C ARG A 97 9.39 -12.08 4.59
N VAL A 98 9.25 -12.07 3.28
CA VAL A 98 8.27 -12.87 2.54
C VAL A 98 8.93 -13.66 1.42
N GLY A 99 8.45 -14.87 1.18
CA GLY A 99 8.84 -15.66 0.00
C GLY A 99 7.91 -15.30 -1.16
N VAL A 100 8.49 -14.79 -2.25
CA VAL A 100 7.79 -14.42 -3.47
C VAL A 100 8.13 -15.44 -4.55
N TYR A 101 7.11 -15.93 -5.24
CA TYR A 101 7.28 -16.90 -6.31
C TYR A 101 7.68 -16.22 -7.63
N PRO A 102 8.29 -16.96 -8.56
CA PRO A 102 8.51 -16.48 -9.93
C PRO A 102 7.22 -15.98 -10.55
N GLN A 103 7.30 -14.90 -11.34
CA GLN A 103 6.16 -14.26 -12.01
C GLN A 103 5.09 -13.67 -11.06
N GLN A 104 5.30 -13.71 -9.74
CA GLN A 104 4.40 -13.05 -8.81
C GLN A 104 4.52 -11.53 -8.97
N SER A 105 3.39 -10.88 -9.19
CA SER A 105 3.33 -9.43 -9.38
C SER A 105 3.79 -8.66 -8.13
N GLU A 106 4.15 -7.39 -8.34
CA GLU A 106 4.25 -6.44 -7.24
C GLU A 106 2.96 -6.49 -6.42
N ARG A 107 3.08 -6.56 -5.10
CA ARG A 107 1.94 -6.30 -4.21
C ARG A 107 2.00 -4.85 -3.85
N TYR A 108 0.99 -4.10 -4.27
CA TYR A 108 0.77 -2.73 -3.85
C TYR A 108 -0.70 -2.59 -3.48
N ARG A 109 -0.99 -2.54 -2.19
CA ARG A 109 -2.37 -2.46 -1.69
C ARG A 109 -2.48 -1.35 -0.67
N ILE A 110 -3.41 -0.43 -0.91
CA ILE A 110 -3.79 0.60 0.04
C ILE A 110 -5.09 0.18 0.72
N SER A 111 -5.06 0.06 2.03
CA SER A 111 -6.23 -0.12 2.88
C SER A 111 -6.67 1.25 3.40
N ILE A 112 -7.97 1.51 3.31
CA ILE A 112 -8.60 2.75 3.74
C ILE A 112 -9.76 2.45 4.70
N SER A 113 -10.12 3.39 5.55
CA SER A 113 -11.31 3.26 6.41
C SER A 113 -12.60 3.46 5.63
N THR A 114 -13.73 3.00 6.19
CA THR A 114 -15.06 3.22 5.60
C THR A 114 -15.34 4.71 5.38
N ALA A 115 -15.01 5.55 6.36
CA ALA A 115 -15.16 7.01 6.23
C ALA A 115 -14.26 7.63 5.13
N GLN A 116 -13.15 6.99 4.77
CA GLN A 116 -12.34 7.40 3.62
C GLN A 116 -12.97 6.91 2.32
N ARG A 117 -13.46 5.66 2.28
CA ARG A 117 -14.19 5.11 1.14
C ARG A 117 -15.38 5.99 0.77
N ASP A 118 -16.22 6.38 1.73
CA ASP A 118 -17.42 7.18 1.47
C ASP A 118 -17.07 8.54 0.85
N ARG A 119 -15.96 9.14 1.29
CA ARG A 119 -15.43 10.39 0.69
C ARG A 119 -14.93 10.18 -0.73
N ILE A 120 -14.22 9.08 -0.99
CA ILE A 120 -13.77 8.75 -2.35
C ILE A 120 -14.98 8.56 -3.26
N VAL A 121 -15.99 7.81 -2.81
CA VAL A 121 -17.23 7.58 -3.57
C VAL A 121 -17.96 8.89 -3.82
N ALA A 122 -18.16 9.73 -2.80
CA ALA A 122 -18.80 11.03 -2.94
C ALA A 122 -18.05 11.95 -3.90
N MET A 123 -16.71 11.96 -3.84
CA MET A 123 -15.89 12.78 -4.75
C MET A 123 -15.92 12.23 -6.18
N ALA A 124 -15.84 10.90 -6.33
CA ALA A 124 -15.90 10.24 -7.63
C ALA A 124 -17.24 10.52 -8.31
N LEU A 125 -18.35 10.39 -7.59
CA LEU A 125 -19.71 10.62 -8.10
C LEU A 125 -20.06 12.10 -8.28
N ARG A 126 -19.25 13.04 -7.80
CA ARG A 126 -19.54 14.48 -7.88
C ARG A 126 -19.81 14.98 -9.30
N CYS A 127 -19.15 14.38 -10.29
CA CYS A 127 -19.27 14.77 -11.70
C CYS A 127 -20.18 13.85 -12.52
N PHE A 128 -20.83 12.85 -11.88
CA PHE A 128 -21.67 11.89 -12.59
C PHE A 128 -23.11 12.03 -12.11
N GLU A 129 -24.02 12.10 -13.07
CA GLU A 129 -25.45 11.95 -12.83
C GLU A 129 -25.81 10.47 -12.94
N VAL A 130 -26.39 9.89 -11.89
CA VAL A 130 -26.84 8.50 -11.92
C VAL A 130 -28.18 8.45 -12.62
N ARG A 131 -28.19 8.01 -13.88
CA ARG A 131 -29.42 7.66 -14.58
C ARG A 131 -29.73 6.19 -14.29
N SER A 132 -30.80 5.93 -13.55
CA SER A 132 -31.35 4.59 -13.40
C SER A 132 -31.74 4.04 -14.77
N ALA A 133 -31.18 2.89 -15.15
CA ALA A 133 -31.74 2.10 -16.23
C ALA A 133 -33.10 1.57 -15.74
N ALA A 134 -34.14 1.73 -16.55
CA ALA A 134 -35.47 1.20 -16.27
C ALA A 134 -35.46 -0.34 -16.35
N ALA A 135 -34.81 -1.01 -15.39
CA ALA A 135 -34.81 -2.46 -15.19
C ALA A 135 -34.15 -2.90 -13.86
N GLU A 136 -34.07 -2.05 -12.81
CA GLU A 136 -33.73 -2.55 -11.47
C GLU A 136 -34.98 -3.16 -10.84
N VAL A 137 -35.33 -4.36 -11.32
CA VAL A 137 -36.40 -5.19 -10.77
C VAL A 137 -36.01 -5.57 -9.35
N ASN A 138 -36.86 -5.19 -8.41
CA ASN A 138 -36.82 -5.60 -7.02
C ASN A 138 -36.62 -7.12 -6.91
N ALA A 139 -35.46 -7.53 -6.41
CA ALA A 139 -35.33 -8.85 -5.81
C ALA A 139 -35.90 -8.76 -4.39
N GLU A 140 -37.21 -8.97 -4.26
CA GLU A 140 -37.83 -9.33 -2.99
C GLU A 140 -37.22 -10.64 -2.48
N PRO A 141 -36.75 -10.72 -1.22
CA PRO A 141 -36.45 -12.01 -0.62
C PRO A 141 -37.77 -12.69 -0.27
N ALA A 142 -37.99 -13.86 -0.86
CA ALA A 142 -39.08 -14.77 -0.50
C ALA A 142 -38.98 -15.16 0.98
N VAL A 143 -40.11 -15.03 1.69
CA VAL A 143 -40.42 -15.75 2.94
C VAL A 143 -41.78 -16.39 2.75
#